data_AF-A0A1F2SWU6-F1
#
_entry.id   AF-A0A1F2SWU6-F1
#
_cell.length_a   1.000
_cell.length_b   1.000
_cell.length_c   1.000
_cell.angle_alpha   90.00
_cell.angle_beta   90.00
_cell.angle_gamma   90.00
#
_symmetry.space_group_name_H-M   'P 1'
#
loop_
_entity.id
_entity.type
_entity.pdbx_description
1 polymer ?
#
loop_
_entity_poly.entity_id
_entity_poly.type
_entity_poly.pdbx_seq_one_letter_code
_entity_poly.pdbx_strand_id
1 'polypeptide(L)'
;MMIRSALAITVVLLALGSGVGRLTGAAAVSAQQPSPNMGDMMKMHEQMMAGMKANEAKLDALVTQMNAASGTAKVDSMAAVVNEMVRQQKTMHEHMAQMHGQMMGGQGMPGQGGGRGMMRGQ
;
A
#
# COMPACT_ATOMS: atom_id res chain seq x y z
N MET A 1 29.33 -10.43 16.30
CA MET A 1 28.55 -11.34 15.42
C MET A 1 27.16 -10.75 15.23
N MET A 2 26.92 -10.08 14.10
CA MET A 2 25.61 -9.55 13.72
C MET A 2 25.26 -10.14 12.35
N ILE A 3 24.53 -11.26 12.36
CA ILE A 3 23.98 -11.87 11.15
C ILE A 3 22.47 -11.80 11.30
N ARG A 4 21.85 -10.84 10.61
CA ARG A 4 20.39 -10.75 10.45
C ARG A 4 20.08 -10.96 8.97
N SER A 5 20.27 -12.20 8.52
CA SER A 5 19.82 -12.63 7.20
C SER A 5 18.31 -12.84 7.23
N ALA A 6 17.65 -12.01 6.43
CA ALA A 6 16.24 -12.00 6.15
C ALA A 6 15.73 -13.35 5.63
N LEU A 7 14.59 -13.79 6.15
CA LEU A 7 13.84 -14.94 5.66
C LEU A 7 12.59 -14.39 4.96
N ALA A 8 12.70 -14.22 3.64
CA ALA A 8 11.60 -13.89 2.76
C ALA A 8 11.11 -15.19 2.12
N ILE A 9 9.86 -15.58 2.37
CA ILE A 9 9.19 -16.64 1.60
C ILE A 9 7.84 -16.13 1.12
N THR A 10 7.91 -15.63 -0.12
CA THR A 10 6.95 -15.64 -1.22
C THR A 10 5.70 -16.49 -1.04
N VAL A 11 4.53 -15.87 -1.21
CA VAL A 11 3.36 -16.55 -1.80
C VAL A 11 2.66 -15.58 -2.75
N VAL A 12 2.78 -15.86 -4.04
CA VAL A 12 2.00 -15.27 -5.14
C VAL A 12 1.15 -16.40 -5.69
N LEU A 13 -0.17 -16.21 -5.77
CA LEU A 13 -1.04 -17.11 -6.52
C LEU A 13 -2.16 -16.35 -7.23
N LEU A 14 -2.00 -16.40 -8.56
CA LEU A 14 -2.86 -16.12 -9.71
C LEU A 14 -4.33 -15.77 -9.50
N ALA A 15 -4.76 -14.74 -10.26
CA ALA A 15 -6.13 -14.54 -10.70
C ALA A 15 -6.29 -14.89 -12.19
N LEU A 16 -7.34 -15.67 -12.51
CA LEU A 16 -7.86 -15.91 -13.85
C LEU A 16 -9.11 -15.05 -14.08
N GLY A 17 -9.33 -14.66 -15.34
CA GLY A 17 -10.67 -14.65 -15.91
C GLY A 17 -11.32 -13.30 -16.19
N SER A 18 -10.93 -12.72 -17.33
CA SER A 18 -11.78 -12.23 -18.43
C SER A 18 -13.23 -11.78 -18.16
N GLY A 19 -13.60 -10.65 -18.77
CA GLY A 19 -14.79 -10.66 -19.63
C GLY A 19 -15.73 -9.45 -19.57
N VAL A 20 -15.44 -8.50 -20.46
CA VAL A 20 -16.39 -7.83 -21.38
C VAL A 20 -17.73 -7.32 -20.83
N GLY A 21 -17.85 -6.00 -20.79
CA GLY A 21 -19.11 -5.34 -21.06
C GLY A 21 -19.09 -3.87 -20.71
N ARG A 22 -19.17 -2.98 -21.71
CA ARG A 22 -19.92 -1.71 -21.67
C ARG A 22 -19.84 -0.97 -23.00
N LEU A 23 -20.99 -0.85 -23.66
CA LEU A 23 -21.28 0.23 -24.59
C LEU A 23 -22.47 0.99 -24.03
N THR A 24 -22.26 2.29 -23.79
CA THR A 24 -23.15 3.44 -24.01
C THR A 24 -22.77 4.52 -23.01
N GLY A 25 -22.23 5.62 -23.54
CA GLY A 25 -21.81 6.78 -22.77
C GLY A 25 -22.85 7.89 -22.77
N ALA A 26 -22.63 8.87 -21.90
CA ALA A 26 -22.90 10.29 -22.15
C ALA A 26 -22.22 11.14 -21.07
N ALA A 27 -21.77 12.33 -21.50
CA ALA A 27 -21.37 13.51 -20.74
C ALA A 27 -20.02 13.47 -19.99
N ALA A 28 -18.95 13.81 -20.72
CA ALA A 28 -17.66 14.20 -20.15
C ALA A 28 -17.71 15.65 -19.63
N VAL A 29 -17.89 15.80 -18.32
CA VAL A 29 -17.37 16.96 -17.58
C VAL A 29 -15.92 16.63 -17.26
N SER A 30 -14.99 17.14 -18.06
CA SER A 30 -13.56 17.00 -17.79
C SER A 30 -13.18 17.90 -16.61
N ALA A 31 -13.39 17.41 -15.39
CA ALA A 31 -12.70 17.92 -14.23
C ALA A 31 -11.21 17.67 -14.43
N GLN A 32 -10.47 18.71 -14.82
CA GLN A 32 -9.00 18.69 -14.79
C GLN A 32 -8.58 18.45 -13.34
N GLN A 33 -8.24 17.20 -13.02
CA GLN A 33 -7.56 16.88 -11.77
C GLN A 33 -6.19 17.59 -11.80
N PRO A 34 -5.85 18.43 -10.80
CA PRO A 34 -4.52 19.00 -10.70
C PRO A 34 -3.52 17.83 -10.61
N SER A 35 -2.58 17.79 -11.55
CA SER A 35 -1.49 16.82 -11.47
C SER A 35 -0.69 17.11 -10.19
N PRO A 36 -0.51 16.13 -9.29
CA PRO A 36 0.25 16.35 -8.06
C PRO A 36 1.65 16.87 -8.43
N ASN A 37 2.00 18.04 -7.90
CA ASN A 37 3.32 18.61 -8.15
C ASN A 37 4.37 17.74 -7.43
N MET A 38 5.61 17.77 -7.93
CA MET A 38 6.70 16.94 -7.39
C MET A 38 6.97 17.23 -5.90
N GLY A 39 6.73 18.46 -5.43
CA GLY A 39 6.88 18.85 -4.03
C GLY A 39 5.83 18.21 -3.10
N ASP A 40 4.59 18.07 -3.55
CA ASP A 40 3.51 17.43 -2.81
C ASP A 40 3.73 15.92 -2.68
N MET A 41 4.26 15.29 -3.74
CA MET A 41 4.66 13.89 -3.68
C MET A 41 5.79 13.65 -2.67
N MET A 42 6.81 14.53 -2.65
CA MET A 42 7.93 14.40 -1.71
C MET A 42 7.47 14.55 -0.25
N LYS A 43 6.60 15.54 0.03
CA LYS A 43 6.02 15.73 1.37
C LYS A 43 5.18 14.52 1.81
N MET A 44 4.36 13.97 0.92
CA MET A 44 3.57 12.78 1.21
C MET A 44 4.47 11.58 1.54
N HIS A 45 5.56 11.41 0.78
CA HIS A 45 6.53 10.36 1.02
C HIS A 45 7.25 10.52 2.37
N GLU A 46 7.70 11.73 2.71
CA GLU A 46 8.34 12.03 3.99
C GLU A 46 7.40 11.78 5.17
N GLN A 47 6.15 12.21 5.07
CA GLN A 47 5.14 11.98 6.11
C GLN A 47 4.87 10.48 6.30
N MET A 48 4.79 9.72 5.21
CA MET A 48 4.61 8.29 5.26
C MET A 48 5.80 7.60 5.95
N MET A 49 7.03 7.96 5.56
CA MET A 49 8.24 7.41 6.17
C MET A 49 8.36 7.77 7.65
N ALA A 50 8.04 9.01 8.03
CA ALA A 50 8.02 9.44 9.43
C ALA A 50 6.98 8.66 10.24
N GLY A 51 5.79 8.44 9.67
CA GLY A 51 4.73 7.63 10.29
C GLY A 51 5.16 6.18 10.51
N MET A 52 5.83 5.55 9.52
CA MET A 52 6.35 4.19 9.67
C MET A 52 7.38 4.10 10.80
N LYS A 53 8.37 5.00 10.82
CA LYS A 53 9.40 5.03 11.87
C LYS A 53 8.82 5.27 13.26
N ALA A 54 7.80 6.13 13.38
CA ALA A 54 7.14 6.39 14.66
C ALA A 54 6.39 5.15 15.17
N ASN A 55 5.72 4.41 14.28
CA ASN A 55 5.06 3.15 14.64
C ASN A 55 6.06 2.07 15.07
N GLU A 56 7.19 1.95 14.38
CA GLU A 56 8.28 1.04 14.76
C GLU A 56 8.84 1.38 16.15
N ALA A 57 9.17 2.65 16.39
CA ALA A 57 9.69 3.11 17.68
C ALA A 57 8.71 2.83 18.84
N LYS A 58 7.39 2.99 18.59
CA LYS A 58 6.36 2.66 19.57
C LYS A 58 6.34 1.16 19.90
N LEU A 59 6.43 0.31 18.88
CA LEU A 59 6.44 -1.14 19.08
C LEU A 59 7.69 -1.59 19.85
N ASP A 60 8.86 -1.04 19.52
CA ASP A 60 10.12 -1.31 20.24
C ASP A 60 10.05 -0.90 21.71
N ALA A 61 9.44 0.25 22.00
CA ALA A 61 9.23 0.71 23.38
C ALA A 61 8.34 -0.26 24.17
N LEU A 62 7.24 -0.74 23.56
CA LEU A 62 6.34 -1.72 24.19
C LEU A 62 7.04 -3.06 24.44
N VAL A 63 7.84 -3.53 23.48
CA VAL A 63 8.64 -4.76 23.64
C VAL A 63 9.67 -4.60 24.74
N THR A 64 10.33 -3.44 24.81
CA THR A 64 11.29 -3.13 25.89
C THR A 64 10.61 -3.14 27.26
N GLN A 65 9.44 -2.51 27.38
CA GLN A 65 8.64 -2.52 28.60
C GLN A 65 8.20 -3.95 28.98
N MET A 66 7.73 -4.73 28.01
CA MET A 66 7.35 -6.13 28.21
C MET A 66 8.52 -7.00 28.67
N ASN A 67 9.73 -6.73 28.18
CA ASN A 67 10.94 -7.45 28.59
C ASN A 67 11.40 -7.08 29.99
N ALA A 68 11.19 -5.83 30.42
CA ALA A 68 11.47 -5.39 31.78
C ALA A 68 10.41 -5.83 32.80
N ALA A 69 9.18 -6.08 32.35
CA ALA A 69 8.07 -6.52 33.20
C ALA A 69 8.23 -7.96 33.72
N SER A 70 7.63 -8.25 34.87
CA SER A 70 7.65 -9.56 35.51
C SER A 70 6.27 -9.92 36.09
N GLY A 71 6.03 -11.21 36.33
CA GLY A 71 4.77 -11.68 36.91
C GLY A 71 3.56 -11.32 36.05
N THR A 72 2.46 -10.91 36.69
CA THR A 72 1.22 -10.51 36.00
C THR A 72 1.41 -9.30 35.08
N ALA A 73 2.28 -8.35 35.44
CA ALA A 73 2.56 -7.18 34.60
C ALA A 73 3.17 -7.53 33.24
N LYS A 74 3.86 -8.68 33.12
CA LYS A 74 4.36 -9.17 31.84
C LYS A 74 3.21 -9.60 30.92
N VAL A 75 2.13 -10.16 31.47
CA VAL A 75 0.94 -10.56 30.70
C VAL A 75 0.23 -9.33 30.14
N ASP A 76 0.04 -8.29 30.95
CA ASP A 76 -0.55 -7.02 30.51
C ASP A 76 0.31 -6.35 29.42
N SER A 77 1.64 -6.38 29.60
CA SER A 77 2.57 -5.85 28.60
C SER A 77 2.56 -6.66 27.29
N MET A 78 2.36 -7.98 27.35
CA MET A 78 2.17 -8.82 26.16
C MET A 78 0.88 -8.45 25.43
N ALA A 79 -0.22 -8.22 26.15
CA ALA A 79 -1.47 -7.75 25.56
C ALA A 79 -1.29 -6.39 24.87
N ALA A 80 -0.54 -5.45 25.49
CA ALA A 80 -0.23 -4.16 24.90
C ALA A 80 0.56 -4.28 23.57
N VAL A 81 1.58 -5.15 23.54
CA VAL A 81 2.35 -5.44 22.31
C VAL A 81 1.46 -6.03 21.22
N VAL A 82 0.66 -7.04 21.54
CA VAL A 82 -0.24 -7.69 20.57
C VAL A 82 -1.28 -6.71 20.03
N ASN A 83 -1.89 -5.91 20.90
CA ASN A 83 -2.86 -4.90 20.47
C ASN A 83 -2.24 -3.88 19.51
N GLU A 84 -1.00 -3.44 19.77
CA GLU A 84 -0.31 -2.52 18.88
C GLU A 84 0.04 -3.18 17.54
N MET A 85 0.50 -4.44 17.51
CA MET A 85 0.75 -5.17 16.25
C MET A 85 -0.53 -5.30 15.42
N VAL A 86 -1.65 -5.66 16.04
CA VAL A 86 -2.95 -5.76 15.35
C VAL A 86 -3.40 -4.40 14.84
N ARG A 87 -3.22 -3.33 15.62
CA ARG A 87 -3.53 -1.96 15.19
C ARG A 87 -2.70 -1.58 13.95
N GLN A 88 -1.40 -1.82 13.97
CA GLN A 88 -0.50 -1.52 12.84
C GLN A 88 -0.87 -2.33 11.60
N GLN A 89 -1.17 -3.61 11.75
CA GLN A 89 -1.60 -4.47 10.65
C GLN A 89 -2.89 -3.96 10.01
N LYS A 90 -3.88 -3.56 10.81
CA LYS A 90 -5.14 -2.99 10.31
C LYS A 90 -4.90 -1.68 9.56
N THR A 91 -4.12 -0.76 10.14
CA THR A 91 -3.79 0.50 9.49
C THR A 91 -3.09 0.29 8.14
N MET A 92 -2.13 -0.65 8.07
CA MET A 92 -1.47 -0.97 6.80
C MET A 92 -2.42 -1.59 5.79
N HIS A 93 -3.30 -2.51 6.24
CA HIS A 93 -4.28 -3.14 5.35
C HIS A 93 -5.27 -2.12 4.80
N GLU A 94 -5.81 -1.24 5.64
CA GLU A 94 -6.72 -0.17 5.24
C GLU A 94 -6.04 0.79 4.25
N HIS A 95 -4.79 1.18 4.52
CA HIS A 95 -4.04 2.04 3.62
C HIS A 95 -3.80 1.37 2.25
N MET A 96 -3.42 0.08 2.25
CA MET A 96 -3.27 -0.70 1.02
C MET A 96 -4.59 -0.83 0.27
N ALA A 97 -5.71 -1.08 0.97
CA ALA A 97 -7.03 -1.16 0.36
C ALA A 97 -7.46 0.18 -0.27
N GLN A 98 -7.16 1.30 0.39
CA GLN A 98 -7.43 2.64 -0.15
C GLN A 98 -6.59 2.92 -1.40
N MET A 99 -5.29 2.62 -1.37
CA MET A 99 -4.42 2.80 -2.54
C MET A 99 -4.85 1.89 -3.71
N HIS A 100 -5.21 0.63 -3.41
CA HIS A 100 -5.70 -0.30 -4.42
C HIS A 100 -7.02 0.20 -5.05
N GLY A 101 -7.93 0.72 -4.24
CA GLY A 101 -9.18 1.33 -4.71
C GLY A 101 -8.94 2.56 -5.59
N GLN A 102 -7.96 3.40 -5.25
CA GLN A 102 -7.59 4.56 -6.07
C GLN A 102 -6.92 4.16 -7.39
N MET A 103 -6.07 3.13 -7.38
CA MET A 103 -5.43 2.63 -8.61
C MET A 103 -6.42 1.92 -9.54
N MET A 104 -7.36 1.13 -9.00
CA MET A 104 -8.44 0.54 -9.81
C MET A 104 -9.47 1.57 -10.29
N GLY A 105 -9.70 2.65 -9.54
CA GLY A 105 -10.57 3.75 -9.95
C GLY A 105 -9.94 4.72 -10.96
N GLY A 106 -8.61 4.70 -11.11
CA GLY A 106 -7.83 5.67 -11.90
C GLY A 106 -7.39 5.20 -13.29
N GLN A 107 -7.71 3.98 -13.73
CA GLN A 107 -7.23 3.45 -15.00
C GLN A 107 -8.33 2.75 -15.82
N GLY A 108 -9.18 3.57 -16.44
CA GLY A 108 -9.51 3.33 -17.84
C GLY A 108 -8.50 4.10 -18.68
N MET A 109 -7.49 3.43 -19.26
CA MET A 109 -6.71 3.99 -20.37
C MET A 109 -7.54 3.80 -21.65
N PRO A 110 -8.03 4.87 -22.32
CA PRO A 110 -8.50 4.77 -23.69
C PRO A 110 -7.35 5.08 -24.64
N GLY A 111 -7.05 4.14 -25.55
CA GLY A 111 -6.41 4.48 -26.82
C GLY A 111 -4.90 4.30 -26.89
N GLN A 112 -4.48 3.10 -27.26
CA GLN A 112 -3.43 2.97 -28.28
C GLN A 112 -3.84 1.95 -29.34
N GLY A 113 -5.03 2.19 -29.90
CA GLY A 113 -5.32 1.84 -31.30
C GLY A 113 -4.77 2.96 -32.17
N GLY A 114 -3.55 2.79 -32.66
CA GLY A 114 -2.83 3.83 -33.40
C GLY A 114 -1.60 3.30 -34.11
N GLY A 115 -1.75 2.18 -34.84
CA GLY A 115 -0.69 1.56 -35.65
C GLY A 115 -1.22 1.06 -36.99
N ARG A 116 -2.04 1.88 -37.66
CA ARG A 116 -2.42 1.71 -39.05
C ARG A 116 -1.18 1.97 -39.91
N GLY A 117 -0.57 0.93 -40.49
CA GLY A 117 0.33 1.06 -41.65
C GLY A 117 1.76 0.53 -41.49
N MET A 118 1.93 -0.80 -41.44
CA MET A 118 3.15 -1.52 -41.84
C MET A 118 2.62 -2.80 -42.52
N MET A 119 2.74 -3.12 -43.81
CA MET A 119 3.70 -2.82 -44.87
C MET A 119 2.95 -2.85 -46.22
N ARG A 120 3.14 -1.84 -47.08
CA ARG A 120 2.85 -1.93 -48.53
C ARG A 120 3.99 -1.20 -49.25
N GLY A 121 4.73 -1.94 -50.08
CA GLY A 121 5.99 -1.55 -50.73
C GLY A 121 7.18 -2.14 -49.94
N GLN A 122 7.98 -3.07 -50.47
CA GLN A 122 8.40 -3.33 -51.85
C GLN A 122 8.55 -4.84 -52.09
#